data_AF-A0A3B8LLG4-F1
#
_entry.id   AF-A0A3B8LLG4-F1
#
_cell.length_a   1.000
_cell.length_b   1.000
_cell.length_c   1.000
_cell.angle_alpha   90.00
_cell.angle_beta   90.00
_cell.angle_gamma   90.00
#
_symmetry.space_group_name_H-M   'P 1'
#
loop_
_entity.id
_entity.type
_entity.pdbx_description
1 polymer ?
#
loop_
_entity_poly.entity_id
_entity_poly.type
_entity_poly.pdbx_seq_one_letter_code
_entity_poly.pdbx_strand_id
1 'polypeptide(L)'
;MPLVIFVGLQASGKSTFFKLHFDPTQPYISKDAMSGSGKEQRLQRRVRAYLEEGRSVVVDNTHPTPMCRQALIELGRAYGAPVWGVYFETSLEDALKRNALRSGRQRVPEKIMITQHRRMIPPQKREGFDRIFLVSMKEPFGFTIQELDPAIDSADRQIV
;
A
#
# COMPACT_ATOMS: atom_id res chain seq x y z
N MET A 1 -10.41 13.15 -6.96
CA MET A 1 -8.95 13.09 -6.68
C MET A 1 -8.76 12.20 -5.47
N PRO A 2 -8.21 10.98 -5.61
CA PRO A 2 -8.27 9.97 -4.57
C PRO A 2 -7.15 10.06 -3.52
N LEU A 3 -7.44 9.56 -2.32
CA LEU A 3 -6.41 9.09 -1.40
C LEU A 3 -6.08 7.63 -1.75
N VAL A 4 -4.87 7.38 -2.23
CA VAL A 4 -4.42 6.03 -2.61
C VAL A 4 -3.59 5.44 -1.49
N ILE A 5 -3.97 4.27 -1.00
CA ILE A 5 -3.28 3.55 0.08
C ILE A 5 -2.67 2.28 -0.52
N PHE A 6 -1.34 2.22 -0.56
CA PHE A 6 -0.67 0.97 -0.90
C PHE A 6 -0.67 0.02 0.30
N VAL A 7 -0.89 -1.26 0.00
CA VAL A 7 -0.94 -2.36 0.95
C VAL A 7 -0.06 -3.48 0.42
N GLY A 8 0.92 -3.95 1.18
CA GLY A 8 1.76 -5.06 0.74
C GLY A 8 3.15 -5.07 1.37
N LEU A 9 3.82 -6.21 1.30
CA LEU A 9 5.10 -6.43 1.97
C LEU A 9 6.21 -5.48 1.54
N GLN A 10 7.17 -5.24 2.43
CA GLN A 10 8.47 -4.71 2.02
C GLN A 10 9.02 -5.55 0.84
N ALA A 11 9.65 -4.89 -0.13
CA ALA A 11 10.11 -5.51 -1.37
C ALA A 11 9.01 -6.11 -2.29
N SER A 12 7.73 -5.76 -2.13
CA SER A 12 6.64 -6.17 -3.04
C SER A 12 6.49 -5.32 -4.33
N GLY A 13 7.48 -4.49 -4.68
CA GLY A 13 7.45 -3.70 -5.91
C GLY A 13 6.68 -2.36 -5.85
N LYS A 14 6.12 -1.96 -4.70
CA LYS A 14 5.36 -0.70 -4.52
C LYS A 14 6.03 0.56 -5.06
N SER A 15 7.28 0.80 -4.67
CA SER A 15 8.01 2.00 -5.11
C SER A 15 8.33 1.98 -6.60
N THR A 16 8.60 0.80 -7.17
CA THR A 16 8.76 0.62 -8.62
C THR A 16 7.44 0.87 -9.34
N PHE A 17 6.35 0.32 -8.83
CA PHE A 17 5.01 0.52 -9.38
C PHE A 17 4.63 2.00 -9.41
N PHE A 18 4.88 2.74 -8.31
CA PHE A 18 4.65 4.18 -8.24
C PHE A 18 5.38 4.91 -9.37
N LYS A 19 6.69 4.66 -9.52
CA LYS A 19 7.51 5.32 -10.55
C LYS A 19 7.07 5.04 -11.99
N LEU A 20 6.46 3.88 -12.23
CA LEU A 20 6.05 3.47 -13.57
C LEU A 20 4.62 3.89 -13.94
N HIS A 21 3.72 4.05 -12.96
CA HIS A 21 2.29 4.24 -13.20
C HIS A 21 1.72 5.57 -12.70
N PHE A 22 2.47 6.33 -11.90
CA PHE A 22 2.02 7.63 -11.41
C PHE A 22 2.87 8.75 -12.01
N ASP A 23 2.24 9.92 -12.17
CA ASP A 23 2.93 11.13 -12.59
C ASP A 23 4.07 11.48 -11.60
N PRO A 24 5.26 11.89 -12.07
CA PRO A 24 6.36 12.26 -11.18
C PRO A 24 6.05 13.37 -10.18
N THR A 25 5.05 14.22 -10.46
CA THR A 25 4.59 15.31 -9.58
C THR A 25 3.52 14.87 -8.58
N GLN A 26 3.00 13.64 -8.71
CA GLN A 26 2.01 13.06 -7.83
C GLN A 26 2.55 13.02 -6.39
N PRO A 27 1.87 13.65 -5.42
CA PRO A 27 2.24 13.53 -4.02
C PRO A 27 2.35 12.06 -3.58
N TYR A 28 3.52 11.71 -3.02
CA TYR A 28 3.85 10.37 -2.54
C TYR A 28 4.50 10.46 -1.16
N ILE A 29 3.91 9.75 -0.19
CA ILE A 29 4.34 9.75 1.21
C ILE A 29 4.69 8.32 1.61
N SER A 30 5.96 8.09 1.97
CA SER A 30 6.42 6.82 2.53
C SER A 30 6.99 7.00 3.95
N LYS A 31 6.63 6.11 4.89
CA LYS A 31 7.18 6.10 6.25
C LYS A 31 8.63 5.69 6.32
N ASP A 32 9.17 5.02 5.31
CA ASP A 32 10.59 4.61 5.32
C ASP A 32 11.52 5.82 5.32
N ALA A 33 11.04 6.99 4.87
CA ALA A 33 11.73 8.27 4.95
C ALA A 33 11.53 9.02 6.29
N MET A 34 10.72 8.48 7.23
CA MET A 34 10.40 9.14 8.50
C MET A 34 11.04 8.43 9.70
N SER A 35 11.81 9.13 10.51
CA SER A 35 12.43 8.65 11.76
C SER A 35 11.81 9.30 13.02
N GLY A 36 12.02 8.71 14.21
CA GLY A 36 11.55 9.27 15.50
C GLY A 36 10.13 8.89 15.94
N SER A 37 9.70 9.38 17.11
CA SER A 37 8.32 9.26 17.61
C SER A 37 7.35 10.10 16.77
N GLY A 38 6.06 9.78 16.79
CA GLY A 38 5.02 10.61 16.15
C GLY A 38 4.91 10.50 14.61
N LYS A 39 5.48 9.44 14.01
CA LYS A 39 5.48 9.24 12.54
C LYS A 39 4.07 9.16 11.96
N GLU A 40 3.16 8.50 12.68
CA GLU A 40 1.77 8.34 12.25
C GLU A 40 1.08 9.70 12.15
N GLN A 41 1.19 10.53 13.19
CA GLN A 41 0.61 11.87 13.19
C GLN A 41 1.22 12.76 12.09
N ARG A 42 2.54 12.67 11.85
CA ARG A 42 3.18 13.41 10.75
C ARG A 42 2.68 12.97 9.39
N LEU A 43 2.52 11.66 9.18
CA LEU A 43 1.98 11.12 7.95
C LEU A 43 0.55 11.64 7.72
N GLN A 44 -0.32 11.54 8.72
CA GLN A 44 -1.70 12.02 8.61
C GLN A 44 -1.77 13.52 8.36
N ARG A 45 -0.91 14.34 9.01
CA ARG A 45 -0.82 15.78 8.73
C ARG A 45 -0.45 16.09 7.28
N ARG A 46 0.51 15.35 6.71
CA ARG A 46 0.89 15.54 5.29
C ARG A 46 -0.23 15.12 4.35
N VAL A 47 -0.93 14.02 4.65
CA VAL A 47 -2.10 13.60 3.87
C VAL A 47 -3.19 14.69 3.93
N ARG A 48 -3.49 15.23 5.12
CA ARG A 48 -4.46 16.33 5.29
C ARG A 48 -4.14 17.53 4.41
N ALA A 49 -2.90 18.02 4.45
CA ALA A 49 -2.49 19.17 3.66
C ALA A 49 -2.77 18.98 2.15
N TYR A 50 -2.47 17.79 1.60
CA TYR A 50 -2.78 17.52 0.20
C TYR A 50 -4.28 17.43 -0.07
N LEU A 51 -5.06 16.80 0.82
CA LEU A 51 -6.50 16.69 0.66
C LEU A 51 -7.20 18.06 0.79
N GLU A 52 -6.71 18.94 1.66
CA GLU A 52 -7.16 20.34 1.79
C GLU A 52 -6.92 21.15 0.52
N GLU A 53 -5.80 20.92 -0.16
CA GLU A 53 -5.51 21.46 -1.50
C GLU A 53 -6.32 20.78 -2.62
N GLY A 54 -7.18 19.82 -2.28
CA GLY A 54 -7.94 19.00 -3.24
C GLY A 54 -7.08 17.99 -4.00
N ARG A 55 -5.81 17.79 -3.66
CA ARG A 55 -4.87 16.97 -4.44
C ARG A 55 -4.97 15.49 -4.10
N SER A 56 -4.81 14.65 -5.12
CA SER A 56 -4.58 13.22 -4.95
C SER A 56 -3.27 12.98 -4.19
N VAL A 57 -3.20 11.94 -3.36
CA VAL A 57 -1.96 11.56 -2.66
C VAL A 57 -1.85 10.05 -2.50
N VAL A 58 -0.65 9.52 -2.73
CA VAL A 58 -0.31 8.11 -2.54
C VAL A 58 0.43 7.93 -1.21
N VAL A 59 -0.04 6.98 -0.40
CA VAL A 59 0.59 6.59 0.86
C VAL A 59 1.17 5.19 0.72
N ASP A 60 2.51 5.09 0.75
CA ASP A 60 3.26 3.85 0.60
C ASP A 60 3.86 3.38 1.93
N ASN A 61 3.13 2.49 2.60
CA ASN A 61 3.62 1.71 3.73
C ASN A 61 3.13 0.26 3.62
N THR A 62 3.58 -0.61 4.52
CA THR A 62 3.15 -2.01 4.55
C THR A 62 1.65 -2.19 4.83
N HIS A 63 1.07 -1.36 5.71
CA HIS A 63 -0.33 -1.38 6.15
C HIS A 63 -0.96 -2.79 6.28
N PRO A 64 -0.39 -3.69 7.11
CA PRO A 64 -0.73 -5.11 7.09
C PRO A 64 -2.16 -5.43 7.54
N THR A 65 -2.77 -4.60 8.40
CA THR A 65 -4.07 -4.89 9.01
C THR A 65 -5.10 -3.79 8.73
N PRO A 66 -6.40 -4.08 8.81
CA PRO A 66 -7.46 -3.08 8.69
C PRO A 66 -7.29 -1.91 9.66
N MET A 67 -6.93 -2.21 10.92
CA MET A 67 -6.67 -1.18 11.94
C MET A 67 -5.55 -0.21 11.55
N CYS A 68 -4.55 -0.67 10.78
CA CYS A 68 -3.49 0.21 10.27
C CYS A 68 -3.98 1.14 9.14
N ARG A 69 -5.08 0.79 8.46
CA ARG A 69 -5.62 1.52 7.31
C ARG A 69 -6.77 2.45 7.70
N GLN A 70 -7.49 2.09 8.77
CA GLN A 70 -8.68 2.79 9.26
C GLN A 70 -8.50 4.31 9.34
N ALA A 71 -7.46 4.79 10.01
CA ALA A 71 -7.24 6.23 10.18
C ALA A 71 -7.06 6.99 8.84
N LEU A 72 -6.49 6.35 7.82
CA LEU A 72 -6.36 6.95 6.49
C LEU A 72 -7.68 6.89 5.72
N ILE A 73 -8.43 5.81 5.84
CA ILE A 73 -9.75 5.68 5.21
C ILE A 73 -10.72 6.72 5.77
N GLU A 74 -10.79 6.85 7.09
CA GLU A 74 -11.56 7.88 7.78
C GLU A 74 -11.12 9.29 7.35
N LEU A 75 -9.81 9.49 7.16
CA LEU A 75 -9.29 10.76 6.71
C LEU A 75 -9.73 11.11 5.29
N GLY A 76 -9.60 10.19 4.33
CA GLY A 76 -10.07 10.42 2.96
C GLY A 76 -11.56 10.78 2.93
N ARG A 77 -12.38 10.03 3.69
CA ARG A 77 -13.81 10.28 3.83
C ARG A 77 -14.13 11.64 4.43
N ALA A 78 -13.42 12.06 5.47
CA ALA A 78 -13.64 13.37 6.11
C ALA A 78 -13.43 14.55 5.16
N TYR A 79 -12.58 14.39 4.14
CA TYR A 79 -12.34 15.39 3.10
C TYR A 79 -13.10 15.12 1.79
N GLY A 80 -14.04 14.16 1.79
CA GLY A 80 -14.81 13.80 0.59
C GLY A 80 -13.97 13.21 -0.55
N ALA A 81 -12.76 12.75 -0.27
CA ALA A 81 -11.87 12.14 -1.25
C ALA A 81 -12.15 10.64 -1.37
N PRO A 82 -12.32 10.08 -2.59
CA PRO A 82 -12.44 8.65 -2.75
C PRO A 82 -11.16 7.94 -2.30
N VAL A 83 -11.29 6.83 -1.59
CA VAL A 83 -10.19 6.06 -1.01
C VAL A 83 -9.94 4.81 -1.84
N TRP A 84 -8.76 4.73 -2.45
CA TRP A 84 -8.37 3.60 -3.30
C TRP A 84 -7.32 2.74 -2.60
N GLY A 85 -7.56 1.43 -2.51
CA GLY A 85 -6.57 0.46 -2.03
C GLY A 85 -5.80 -0.13 -3.20
N VAL A 86 -4.47 -0.19 -3.12
CA VAL A 86 -3.65 -0.93 -4.09
C VAL A 86 -2.93 -2.03 -3.33
N TYR A 87 -3.38 -3.27 -3.49
CA TYR A 87 -2.85 -4.45 -2.84
C TYR A 87 -1.80 -5.12 -3.70
N PHE A 88 -0.57 -5.18 -3.21
CA PHE A 88 0.56 -5.81 -3.87
C PHE A 88 0.69 -7.25 -3.38
N GLU A 89 0.13 -8.16 -4.15
CA GLU A 89 0.22 -9.59 -3.89
C GLU A 89 1.60 -10.09 -4.31
N THR A 90 2.29 -10.73 -3.36
CA THR A 90 3.66 -11.19 -3.52
C THR A 90 3.90 -12.28 -2.52
N SER A 91 4.47 -13.40 -2.97
CA SER A 91 4.89 -14.48 -2.08
C SER A 91 5.95 -13.97 -1.10
N LEU A 92 5.95 -14.51 0.12
CA LEU A 92 6.99 -14.22 1.11
C LEU A 92 8.38 -14.55 0.55
N GLU A 93 8.50 -15.67 -0.18
CA GLU A 93 9.75 -16.11 -0.78
C GLU A 93 10.33 -15.07 -1.74
N ASP A 94 9.52 -14.56 -2.68
CA ASP A 94 10.00 -13.57 -3.64
C ASP A 94 10.31 -12.23 -2.97
N ALA A 95 9.51 -11.83 -1.97
CA ALA A 95 9.80 -10.65 -1.17
C ALA A 95 11.17 -10.78 -0.46
N LEU A 96 11.46 -11.94 0.12
CA LEU A 96 12.73 -12.22 0.79
C LEU A 96 13.90 -12.22 -0.20
N LYS A 97 13.78 -12.89 -1.35
CA LYS A 97 14.78 -12.87 -2.43
C LYS A 97 15.10 -11.44 -2.86
N ARG A 98 14.08 -10.62 -3.12
CA ARG A 98 14.26 -9.20 -3.50
C ARG A 98 14.86 -8.37 -2.36
N ASN A 99 14.47 -8.63 -1.12
CA ASN A 99 15.03 -7.93 0.04
C ASN A 99 16.50 -8.28 0.28
N ALA A 100 16.93 -9.51 -0.02
CA ALA A 100 18.34 -9.92 0.07
C ALA A 100 19.25 -9.15 -0.89
N LEU A 101 18.72 -8.70 -2.03
CA LEU A 101 19.42 -7.86 -3.01
C LEU A 101 19.52 -6.38 -2.60
N ARG A 102 18.78 -5.96 -1.56
CA ARG A 102 18.84 -4.58 -1.05
C ARG A 102 20.04 -4.40 -0.11
N SER A 103 20.49 -3.16 0.03
CA SER A 103 21.60 -2.79 0.91
C SER A 103 21.22 -1.67 1.89
N GLY A 104 22.01 -1.54 2.96
CA GLY A 104 21.84 -0.51 3.98
C GLY A 104 20.44 -0.49 4.60
N ARG A 105 19.86 0.71 4.74
CA ARG A 105 18.54 0.91 5.37
C ARG A 105 17.37 0.32 4.57
N GLN A 106 17.56 -0.05 3.31
CA GLN A 106 16.52 -0.64 2.48
C GLN A 106 16.37 -2.15 2.70
N ARG A 107 17.42 -2.82 3.22
CA ARG A 107 17.37 -4.23 3.61
C ARG A 107 16.72 -4.36 4.97
N VAL A 108 15.55 -4.98 5.00
CA VAL A 108 14.79 -5.20 6.23
C VAL A 108 15.15 -6.57 6.82
N PRO A 109 15.30 -6.72 8.14
CA PRO A 109 15.47 -8.03 8.76
C PRO A 109 14.36 -9.01 8.39
N GLU A 110 14.72 -10.24 8.00
CA GLU A 110 13.77 -11.25 7.52
C GLU A 110 12.65 -11.55 8.53
N LYS A 111 13.00 -11.61 9.83
CA LYS A 111 12.03 -11.80 10.92
C LYS A 111 10.92 -10.75 10.91
N ILE A 112 11.24 -9.50 10.56
CA ILE A 112 10.24 -8.43 10.44
C ILE A 112 9.33 -8.71 9.25
N MET A 113 9.90 -9.07 8.09
CA MET A 113 9.11 -9.38 6.90
C MET A 113 8.16 -10.57 7.12
N ILE A 114 8.64 -11.64 7.75
CA ILE A 114 7.83 -12.80 8.13
C ILE A 114 6.68 -12.39 9.06
N THR A 115 6.98 -11.55 10.07
CA THR A 115 5.97 -11.05 11.01
C THR A 115 4.91 -10.19 10.29
N GLN A 116 5.34 -9.32 9.36
CA GLN A 116 4.43 -8.50 8.56
C GLN A 116 3.56 -9.36 7.62
N HIS A 117 4.13 -10.41 7.02
CA HIS A 117 3.40 -11.35 6.15
C HIS A 117 2.31 -12.09 6.92
N ARG A 118 2.63 -12.62 8.11
CA ARG A 118 1.66 -13.32 8.96
C ARG A 118 0.50 -12.44 9.40
N ARG A 119 0.71 -11.12 9.49
CA ARG A 119 -0.31 -10.15 9.87
C ARG A 119 -1.05 -9.56 8.66
N MET A 120 -0.63 -9.89 7.44
CA MET A 120 -1.19 -9.31 6.23
C MET A 120 -2.61 -9.82 6.04
N ILE A 121 -3.56 -8.88 6.05
CA ILE A 121 -4.96 -9.11 5.73
C ILE A 121 -5.23 -8.29 4.46
N PRO A 122 -5.60 -8.95 3.34
CA PRO A 122 -5.97 -8.27 2.10
C PRO A 122 -6.99 -7.15 2.37
N PRO A 123 -6.88 -6.00 1.69
CA PRO A 123 -7.85 -4.93 1.87
C PRO A 123 -9.22 -5.38 1.38
N GLN A 124 -10.27 -5.01 2.13
CA GLN A 124 -11.66 -5.34 1.81
C GLN A 124 -12.50 -4.07 1.72
N LYS A 125 -13.54 -4.10 0.87
CA LYS A 125 -14.46 -2.97 0.69
C LYS A 125 -15.12 -2.54 2.02
N ARG A 126 -15.43 -3.49 2.91
CA ARG A 126 -16.02 -3.22 4.24
C ARG A 126 -15.18 -2.31 5.14
N GLU A 127 -13.88 -2.19 4.88
CA GLU A 127 -13.02 -1.23 5.60
C GLU A 127 -13.32 0.22 5.21
N GLY A 128 -13.91 0.41 4.03
CA GLY A 128 -14.34 1.71 3.52
C GLY A 128 -13.64 2.20 2.27
N PHE A 129 -12.96 1.31 1.55
CA PHE A 129 -12.37 1.59 0.23
C PHE A 129 -13.45 1.75 -0.85
N ASP A 130 -13.35 2.81 -1.65
CA ASP A 130 -14.20 3.02 -2.82
C ASP A 130 -13.79 2.12 -3.98
N ARG A 131 -12.50 1.82 -4.13
CA ARG A 131 -11.94 0.89 -5.13
C ARG A 131 -10.75 0.14 -4.55
N ILE A 132 -10.55 -1.09 -4.99
CA ILE A 132 -9.40 -1.91 -4.60
C ILE A 132 -8.80 -2.50 -5.87
N PHE A 133 -7.49 -2.33 -6.03
CA PHE A 133 -6.73 -2.87 -7.15
C PHE A 133 -5.75 -3.92 -6.62
N LEU A 134 -5.80 -5.12 -7.18
CA LEU A 134 -4.78 -6.14 -7.00
C LEU A 134 -3.66 -5.90 -8.01
N VAL A 135 -2.43 -5.87 -7.51
CA VAL A 135 -1.22 -5.73 -8.31
C VAL A 135 -0.33 -6.94 -8.07
N SER A 136 -0.03 -7.66 -9.14
CA SER A 136 0.88 -8.80 -9.11
C SER A 136 2.02 -8.56 -10.10
N MET A 137 3.25 -8.86 -9.69
CA MET A 137 4.41 -8.75 -10.58
C MET A 137 4.34 -9.80 -11.68
N LYS A 138 4.68 -9.39 -12.91
CA LYS A 138 4.79 -10.27 -14.06
C LYS A 138 6.26 -10.39 -14.44
N GLU A 139 6.78 -11.61 -14.43
CA GLU A 139 8.12 -11.92 -14.96
C GLU A 139 8.10 -11.93 -16.50
N PRO A 140 9.18 -11.50 -17.20
CA PRO A 140 10.43 -10.95 -16.65
C PRO A 140 10.34 -9.46 -16.27
N PHE A 141 9.32 -8.73 -16.74
CA PHE A 141 9.11 -7.32 -16.40
C PHE A 141 7.63 -6.94 -16.41
N GLY A 142 7.23 -6.13 -15.43
CA GLY A 142 5.94 -5.44 -15.41
C GLY A 142 5.03 -5.85 -14.26
N PHE A 143 3.80 -5.34 -14.34
CA PHE A 143 2.75 -5.57 -13.36
C PHE A 143 1.45 -5.92 -14.08
N THR A 144 0.68 -6.81 -13.48
CA THR A 144 -0.74 -6.98 -13.79
C THR A 144 -1.55 -6.20 -12.78
N ILE A 145 -2.58 -5.50 -13.24
CA ILE A 145 -3.47 -4.69 -12.40
C ILE A 145 -4.89 -5.19 -12.63
N GLN A 146 -5.55 -5.63 -11.58
CA GLN A 146 -6.93 -6.08 -11.61
C GLN A 146 -7.74 -5.26 -10.59
N GLU A 147 -8.80 -4.58 -11.01
CA GLU A 147 -9.78 -4.03 -10.06
C GLU A 147 -10.57 -5.18 -9.45
N LEU A 148 -10.62 -5.25 -8.11
CA LEU A 148 -11.39 -6.24 -7.39
C LEU A 148 -12.87 -5.84 -7.42
N ASP A 149 -13.68 -6.70 -8.02
CA ASP A 149 -15.13 -6.51 -8.14
C ASP A 149 -15.78 -6.43 -6.75
N PRO A 150 -16.67 -5.46 -6.47
CA PRO A 150 -17.41 -5.34 -5.21
C PRO A 150 -18.20 -6.58 -4.78
N ALA A 151 -18.49 -7.54 -5.67
CA ALA A 151 -19.28 -8.73 -5.33
C ALA A 151 -18.47 -9.92 -4.80
N ILE A 152 -17.15 -9.92 -4.96
CA ILE A 152 -16.32 -11.10 -4.63
C ILE A 152 -15.41 -10.75 -3.47
N ASP A 153 -15.87 -11.07 -2.26
CA ASP A 153 -15.01 -11.02 -1.08
C ASP A 153 -13.90 -12.06 -1.28
N SER A 154 -12.65 -11.68 -1.00
CA SER A 154 -11.43 -12.46 -1.29
C SER A 154 -11.36 -13.88 -0.68
N ALA A 155 -12.38 -14.31 0.07
CA ALA A 155 -12.53 -15.65 0.60
C ALA A 155 -12.81 -16.72 -0.48
N ASP A 156 -13.35 -16.34 -1.65
CA ASP A 156 -13.71 -17.28 -2.73
C ASP A 156 -12.59 -17.52 -3.75
N ARG A 157 -11.39 -16.97 -3.53
CA ARG A 157 -10.22 -17.28 -4.36
C ARG A 157 -9.63 -18.62 -3.93
N GLN A 158 -10.30 -19.71 -4.29
CA GLN A 158 -9.64 -21.01 -4.41
C GLN A 158 -8.56 -20.88 -5.48
N ILE A 159 -7.31 -21.08 -5.03
CA ILE A 159 -6.15 -21.30 -5.88
C ILE A 159 -6.44 -22.57 -6.68
N VAL A 160 -6.56 -22.44 -8.00
CA VAL A 160 -6.46 -23.55 -8.95
C VAL A 160 -4.98 -23.85 -9.19
#